data_AF-A0A919ZYB9-F1
#
_entry.id   AF-A0A919ZYB9-F1
#
_cell.length_a   1.000
_cell.length_b   1.000
_cell.length_c   1.000
_cell.angle_alpha   90.00
_cell.angle_beta   90.00
_cell.angle_gamma   90.00
#
_symmetry.space_group_name_H-M   'P 1'
#
loop_
_entity.id
_entity.type
_entity.pdbx_description
1 polymer ?
#
loop_
_entity_poly.entity_id
_entity_poly.type
_entity_poly.pdbx_seq_one_letter_code
_entity_poly.pdbx_strand_id
1 'polypeptide(L)'
;MMGKEQVLFRNQYREKIDGWYNGYLHIAVVYTIGVTAMWVYIQHISTVAWYEWLTIPITIVLANIFEWFLHKYVMHRRINFFGLRAIYERHTLNHHKFFTDEEIRFRGQEDWRVTVFPPYALVIFYHDVASGRRCI
;
A
#
# COMPACT_ATOMS: atom_id res chain seq x y z
N MET A 1 11.89 -25.56 2.68
CA MET A 1 10.68 -26.11 3.36
C MET A 1 10.43 -25.19 4.54
N MET A 2 9.20 -24.68 4.73
CA MET A 2 8.93 -23.65 5.74
C MET A 2 9.37 -24.06 7.14
N GLY A 3 10.23 -23.25 7.77
CA GLY A 3 10.70 -23.48 9.13
C GLY A 3 9.56 -23.39 10.17
N LYS A 4 9.70 -24.11 11.29
CA LYS A 4 8.70 -24.15 12.37
C LYS A 4 8.35 -22.75 12.91
N GLU A 5 9.35 -21.88 13.04
CA GLU A 5 9.16 -20.51 13.52
C GLU A 5 8.29 -19.65 12.58
N GLN A 6 8.47 -19.79 11.27
CA GLN A 6 7.66 -19.07 10.28
C GLN A 6 6.21 -19.56 10.29
N VAL A 7 5.99 -20.87 10.44
CA VAL A 7 4.64 -21.44 10.57
C VAL A 7 3.94 -20.85 11.81
N LEU A 8 4.63 -20.84 12.96
CA LEU A 8 4.11 -20.26 14.20
C LEU A 8 3.79 -18.77 14.03
N PHE A 9 4.70 -18.00 13.42
CA PHE A 9 4.47 -16.58 13.16
C PHE A 9 3.24 -16.33 12.30
N ARG A 10 3.10 -17.07 11.18
CA ARG A 10 1.95 -16.91 10.28
C ARG A 10 0.63 -17.27 10.97
N ASN A 11 0.62 -18.30 11.80
CA ASN A 11 -0.58 -18.67 12.58
C ASN A 11 -0.94 -17.60 13.60
N GLN A 12 0.03 -17.12 14.38
CA GLN A 12 -0.18 -16.02 15.34
C GLN A 12 -0.63 -14.72 14.66
N TYR A 13 -0.14 -14.43 13.44
CA TYR A 13 -0.59 -13.28 12.68
C TYR A 13 -2.08 -13.41 12.32
N ARG A 14 -2.51 -14.60 11.84
CA ARG A 14 -3.90 -14.89 11.48
C ARG A 14 -4.84 -14.83 12.68
N GLU A 15 -4.42 -15.35 13.83
CA GLU A 15 -5.21 -15.28 15.08
C GLU A 15 -5.48 -13.84 15.55
N LYS A 16 -4.63 -12.88 15.16
CA LYS A 16 -4.80 -11.45 15.46
C LYS A 16 -5.67 -10.72 14.43
N ILE A 17 -6.10 -11.40 13.37
CA ILE A 17 -7.04 -10.82 12.41
C ILE A 17 -8.43 -10.95 13.01
N ASP A 18 -9.15 -9.83 13.05
CA ASP A 18 -10.53 -9.81 13.53
C ASP A 18 -11.39 -10.79 12.73
N GLY A 19 -12.28 -11.53 13.40
CA GLY A 19 -13.14 -12.53 12.77
C GLY A 19 -14.10 -11.95 11.73
N TRP A 20 -14.32 -10.64 11.74
CA TRP A 20 -15.17 -9.94 10.76
C TRP A 20 -14.40 -9.55 9.49
N TYR A 21 -13.08 -9.74 9.46
CA TYR A 21 -12.28 -9.43 8.29
C TYR A 21 -12.64 -10.35 7.11
N ASN A 22 -12.94 -9.73 5.98
CA ASN A 22 -13.13 -10.41 4.71
C ASN A 22 -12.18 -9.78 3.67
N GLY A 23 -11.24 -10.56 3.18
CA GLY A 23 -10.24 -10.13 2.20
C GLY A 23 -10.86 -9.75 0.85
N TYR A 24 -11.91 -10.42 0.40
CA TYR A 24 -12.60 -10.04 -0.84
C TYR A 24 -13.24 -8.66 -0.71
N LEU A 25 -13.94 -8.40 0.41
CA LEU A 25 -14.50 -7.08 0.70
C LEU A 25 -13.40 -6.02 0.81
N HIS A 26 -12.29 -6.33 1.49
CA HIS A 26 -11.16 -5.42 1.62
C HIS A 26 -10.58 -5.02 0.26
N ILE A 27 -10.33 -5.99 -0.63
CA ILE A 27 -9.86 -5.73 -2.00
C ILE A 27 -10.90 -4.91 -2.76
N ALA A 28 -12.18 -5.30 -2.71
CA ALA A 28 -13.25 -4.59 -3.40
C ALA A 28 -13.27 -3.11 -3.00
N VAL A 29 -13.21 -2.80 -1.70
CA VAL A 29 -13.15 -1.41 -1.19
C VAL A 29 -11.94 -0.66 -1.75
N VAL A 30 -10.75 -1.25 -1.69
CA VAL A 30 -9.51 -0.63 -2.19
C VAL A 30 -9.60 -0.30 -3.67
N TYR A 31 -10.06 -1.26 -4.49
CA TYR A 31 -10.23 -1.05 -5.93
C TYR A 31 -11.33 -0.04 -6.24
N THR A 32 -12.46 -0.06 -5.52
CA THR A 32 -13.54 0.91 -5.71
C THR A 32 -13.06 2.32 -5.45
N ILE A 33 -12.30 2.57 -4.38
CA ILE A 33 -11.73 3.90 -4.09
C ILE A 33 -10.81 4.34 -5.24
N GLY A 34 -9.87 3.48 -5.66
CA GLY A 34 -8.91 3.81 -6.72
C GLY A 34 -9.57 4.06 -8.08
N VAL A 35 -10.51 3.20 -8.50
CA VAL A 35 -11.24 3.35 -9.76
C VAL A 35 -12.14 4.58 -9.74
N THR A 36 -12.80 4.87 -8.63
CA THR A 36 -13.64 6.07 -8.49
C THR A 36 -12.80 7.34 -8.59
N ALA A 37 -11.66 7.39 -7.88
CA ALA A 37 -10.74 8.53 -7.96
C ALA A 37 -10.24 8.73 -9.40
N MET A 38 -9.79 7.65 -10.06
CA MET A 38 -9.33 7.69 -11.44
C MET A 38 -10.43 8.15 -12.41
N TRP A 39 -11.65 7.63 -12.26
CA TRP A 39 -12.80 8.05 -13.06
C TRP A 39 -13.08 9.54 -12.89
N VAL A 40 -13.15 10.04 -11.65
CA VAL A 40 -13.34 11.47 -11.35
C VAL A 40 -12.24 12.32 -11.99
N TYR A 41 -10.97 11.95 -11.86
CA TYR A 41 -9.88 12.72 -12.44
C TYR A 41 -9.94 12.76 -13.97
N ILE A 42 -10.25 11.63 -14.62
CA ILE A 42 -10.40 11.57 -16.08
C ILE A 42 -11.51 12.51 -16.58
N GLN A 43 -12.64 12.62 -15.84
CA GLN A 43 -13.72 13.55 -16.22
C GLN A 43 -13.29 15.03 -16.19
N HIS A 44 -12.21 15.37 -15.50
CA HIS A 44 -11.70 16.75 -15.39
C HIS A 44 -10.51 17.04 -16.32
N ILE A 45 -10.12 16.10 -17.18
CA ILE A 45 -9.07 16.30 -18.17
C ILE A 45 -9.69 16.92 -19.42
N SER A 46 -9.27 18.14 -19.77
CA SER A 46 -9.65 18.80 -21.03
C SER A 46 -8.44 19.49 -21.66
N THR A 47 -8.28 19.36 -22.98
CA THR A 47 -7.25 20.07 -23.76
C THR A 47 -5.84 19.94 -23.20
N VAL A 48 -5.30 18.72 -23.22
CA VAL A 48 -3.96 18.42 -22.69
C VAL A 48 -2.88 18.92 -23.64
N ALA A 49 -1.99 19.78 -23.17
CA ALA A 49 -0.83 20.23 -23.93
C ALA A 49 0.18 19.08 -24.09
N TRP A 50 0.94 19.07 -25.19
CA TRP A 50 1.85 17.96 -25.50
C TRP A 50 2.88 17.68 -24.39
N TYR A 51 3.33 18.72 -23.67
CA TYR A 51 4.31 18.57 -22.59
C TYR A 51 3.68 18.09 -21.28
N GLU A 52 2.37 18.24 -21.07
CA GLU A 52 1.70 17.73 -19.86
C GLU A 52 1.72 16.20 -19.83
N TRP A 53 1.82 15.55 -21.00
CA TRP A 53 2.07 14.11 -21.09
C TRP A 53 3.40 13.68 -20.46
N LEU A 54 4.38 14.60 -20.30
CA LEU A 54 5.62 14.32 -19.56
C LEU A 54 5.34 14.04 -18.07
N THR A 55 4.19 14.46 -17.55
CA THR A 55 3.77 14.15 -16.17
C THR A 55 3.74 12.64 -15.92
N ILE A 56 3.38 11.82 -16.91
CA ILE A 56 3.35 10.36 -16.79
C ILE A 56 4.75 9.79 -16.53
N PRO A 57 5.74 9.93 -17.44
CA PRO A 57 7.08 9.40 -17.21
C PRO A 57 7.78 10.06 -16.02
N ILE A 58 7.59 11.37 -15.80
CA ILE A 58 8.16 12.07 -14.63
C ILE A 58 7.61 11.46 -13.34
N THR A 59 6.30 11.25 -13.24
CA THR A 59 5.67 10.65 -12.06
C THR A 59 6.15 9.23 -11.85
N ILE A 60 6.32 8.42 -12.90
CA ILE A 60 6.88 7.06 -12.79
C ILE A 60 8.29 7.11 -12.20
N VAL A 61 9.16 7.99 -12.69
CA VAL A 61 10.53 8.13 -12.18
C VAL A 61 10.53 8.59 -10.73
N LEU A 62 9.78 9.64 -10.40
CA LEU A 62 9.68 10.17 -9.05
C LEU A 62 9.08 9.14 -8.08
N ALA A 63 8.06 8.39 -8.49
CA ALA A 63 7.46 7.33 -7.69
C ALA A 63 8.46 6.21 -7.39
N ASN A 64 9.28 5.81 -8.36
CA ASN A 64 10.34 4.81 -8.14
C ASN A 64 11.42 5.31 -7.17
N ILE A 65 11.86 6.56 -7.32
CA ILE A 65 12.83 7.18 -6.40
C ILE A 65 12.24 7.27 -4.99
N PHE A 66 10.99 7.72 -4.88
CA PHE A 66 10.26 7.82 -3.62
C PHE A 66 10.08 6.45 -2.97
N GLU A 67 9.67 5.43 -3.73
CA GLU A 67 9.54 4.06 -3.25
C GLU A 67 10.88 3.53 -2.74
N TRP A 68 11.96 3.67 -3.51
CA TRP A 68 13.30 3.27 -3.09
C TRP A 68 13.72 3.96 -1.79
N PHE A 69 13.52 5.28 -1.70
CA PHE A 69 13.90 6.06 -0.53
C PHE A 69 13.09 5.62 0.70
N LEU A 70 11.78 5.55 0.56
CA LEU A 70 10.88 5.19 1.64
C LEU A 70 11.14 3.74 2.09
N HIS A 71 11.33 2.82 1.15
CA HIS A 71 11.62 1.42 1.42
C HIS A 71 12.94 1.27 2.20
N LYS A 72 14.02 1.90 1.73
CA LYS A 72 15.37 1.76 2.30
C LYS A 72 15.59 2.53 3.61
N TYR A 73 15.07 3.75 3.70
CA TYR A 73 15.39 4.67 4.81
C TYR A 73 14.29 4.78 5.85
N VAL A 74 13.03 4.50 5.50
CA VAL A 74 11.89 4.61 6.42
C VAL A 74 11.39 3.24 6.84
N MET A 75 11.04 2.38 5.88
CA MET A 75 10.38 1.10 6.14
C MET A 75 11.31 0.04 6.72
N HIS A 76 12.61 0.03 6.40
CA HIS A 76 13.59 -0.92 6.93
C HIS A 76 14.42 -0.39 8.11
N ARG A 77 14.11 0.82 8.59
CA ARG A 77 14.80 1.42 9.75
C ARG A 77 13.79 1.74 10.83
N ARG A 78 14.11 1.36 12.06
CA ARG A 78 13.28 1.72 13.21
C ARG A 78 13.50 3.19 13.55
N ILE A 79 12.53 4.04 13.18
CA ILE A 79 12.52 5.46 13.51
C ILE A 79 11.57 5.69 14.69
N ASN A 80 12.02 6.41 15.72
CA ASN A 80 11.27 6.66 16.96
C ASN A 80 10.21 7.78 16.80
N PHE A 81 9.38 7.68 15.76
CA PHE A 81 8.20 8.53 15.54
C PHE A 81 7.00 7.63 15.26
N PHE A 82 5.85 7.90 15.89
CA PHE A 82 4.71 6.98 15.92
C PHE A 82 4.27 6.47 14.54
N GLY A 83 4.07 7.38 13.57
CA GLY A 83 3.66 7.00 12.21
C GLY A 83 4.71 6.21 11.44
N LEU A 84 5.97 6.63 11.51
CA LEU A 84 7.08 5.95 10.81
C LEU A 84 7.38 4.58 11.43
N ARG A 85 7.20 4.45 12.75
CA ARG A 85 7.30 3.16 13.45
C ARG A 85 6.21 2.19 13.00
N ALA A 86 4.97 2.65 12.85
CA ALA A 86 3.88 1.82 12.36
C ALA A 86 4.14 1.32 10.92
N ILE A 87 4.73 2.16 10.07
CA ILE A 87 5.15 1.78 8.71
C ILE A 87 6.24 0.69 8.75
N TYR A 88 7.27 0.87 9.59
CA TYR A 88 8.32 -0.13 9.80
C TYR A 88 7.77 -1.47 10.32
N GLU A 89 6.88 -1.42 11.32
CA GLU A 89 6.24 -2.63 11.89
C GLU A 89 5.42 -3.37 10.83
N ARG A 90 4.64 -2.65 10.01
CA ARG A 90 3.86 -3.26 8.92
C ARG A 90 4.75 -3.86 7.83
N HIS A 91 5.84 -3.18 7.49
CA HIS A 91 6.71 -3.60 6.39
C HIS A 91 7.70 -4.70 6.79
N THR A 92 8.58 -4.41 7.74
CA THR A 92 9.65 -5.35 8.11
C THR A 92 9.14 -6.44 9.04
N LEU A 93 8.37 -6.09 10.08
CA LEU A 93 8.00 -7.06 11.11
C LEU A 93 6.76 -7.89 10.78
N ASN A 94 5.92 -7.42 9.85
CA ASN A 94 4.77 -8.16 9.35
C ASN A 94 5.03 -8.67 7.92
N HIS A 95 5.13 -7.81 6.92
CA HIS A 95 5.20 -8.23 5.51
C HIS A 95 6.42 -9.12 5.19
N HIS A 96 7.64 -8.65 5.45
CA HIS A 96 8.89 -9.42 5.21
C HIS A 96 9.09 -10.60 6.17
N LYS A 97 8.43 -10.59 7.32
CA LYS A 97 8.45 -11.75 8.22
C LYS A 97 7.43 -12.80 7.82
N PHE A 98 6.34 -12.39 7.17
CA PHE A 98 5.28 -13.27 6.71
C PHE A 98 5.68 -14.00 5.43
N PHE A 99 6.30 -13.29 4.48
CA PHE A 99 6.83 -13.85 3.24
C PHE A 99 8.35 -13.95 3.31
N THR A 100 8.87 -15.15 3.07
CA THR A 100 10.30 -15.41 3.00
C THR A 100 10.67 -15.84 1.59
N ASP A 101 11.96 -15.85 1.27
CA ASP A 101 12.47 -16.32 -0.03
C ASP A 101 12.03 -17.75 -0.36
N GLU A 102 11.79 -18.58 0.66
CA GLU A 102 11.32 -19.96 0.49
C GLU A 102 9.79 -20.09 0.40
N GLU A 103 9.03 -19.11 0.91
CA GLU A 103 7.58 -19.17 0.94
C GLU A 103 6.94 -17.78 0.81
N ILE A 104 6.53 -17.48 -0.42
CA ILE A 104 5.83 -16.25 -0.80
C ILE A 104 4.32 -16.44 -0.99
N ARG A 105 3.79 -17.67 -0.90
CA ARG A 105 2.39 -17.93 -1.27
C ARG A 105 1.42 -17.51 -0.16
N PHE A 106 0.28 -16.99 -0.59
CA PHE A 106 -0.91 -16.84 0.24
C PHE A 106 -1.54 -18.21 0.51
N ARG A 107 -2.09 -18.42 1.71
CA ARG A 107 -2.87 -19.62 2.04
C ARG A 107 -4.39 -19.39 2.04
N GLY A 108 -4.81 -18.15 2.28
CA GLY A 108 -6.22 -17.76 2.33
C GLY A 108 -6.38 -16.24 2.20
N GLN A 109 -7.63 -15.78 2.14
CA GLN A 109 -7.95 -14.37 1.97
C GLN A 109 -7.50 -13.48 3.15
N GLU A 110 -7.36 -14.07 4.33
CA GLU A 110 -6.84 -13.43 5.55
C GLU A 110 -5.40 -12.97 5.37
N ASP A 111 -4.60 -13.72 4.59
CA ASP A 111 -3.21 -13.36 4.31
C ASP A 111 -3.13 -12.08 3.47
N TRP A 112 -4.18 -11.68 2.72
CA TRP A 112 -4.15 -10.46 1.90
C TRP A 112 -4.01 -9.19 2.72
N ARG A 113 -4.42 -9.21 4.00
CA ARG A 113 -4.30 -8.06 4.91
C ARG A 113 -2.85 -7.61 5.09
N VAL A 114 -1.90 -8.54 5.02
CA VAL A 114 -0.47 -8.25 5.20
C VAL A 114 0.13 -7.52 3.99
N THR A 115 -0.52 -7.60 2.83
CA THR A 115 -0.05 -7.01 1.57
C THR A 115 -0.86 -5.76 1.22
N VAL A 116 -2.17 -5.87 1.16
CA VAL A 116 -3.07 -4.82 0.66
C VAL A 116 -3.09 -3.63 1.62
N PHE A 117 -2.86 -2.43 1.09
CA PHE A 117 -2.89 -1.19 1.88
C PHE A 117 -4.21 -1.04 2.64
N PRO A 118 -4.17 -0.57 3.88
CA PRO A 118 -5.40 -0.29 4.60
C PRO A 118 -6.18 0.85 3.91
N PRO A 119 -7.52 0.79 3.83
CA PRO A 119 -8.31 1.75 3.05
C PRO A 119 -8.08 3.22 3.45
N TYR A 120 -7.83 3.49 4.74
CA TYR A 120 -7.56 4.85 5.22
C TYR A 120 -6.28 5.45 4.61
N ALA A 121 -5.28 4.63 4.25
CA ALA A 121 -4.05 5.13 3.62
C ALA A 121 -4.35 5.72 2.24
N LEU A 122 -5.25 5.10 1.47
CA LEU A 122 -5.67 5.60 0.16
C LEU A 122 -6.42 6.93 0.28
N VAL A 123 -7.30 7.06 1.28
CA VAL A 123 -8.05 8.30 1.53
C VAL A 123 -7.10 9.45 1.86
N ILE A 124 -6.08 9.23 2.67
CA ILE A 124 -5.06 10.24 3.00
C ILE A 124 -4.32 10.68 1.73
N PHE A 125 -3.89 9.75 0.88
CA PHE A 125 -3.21 10.09 -0.38
C PHE A 125 -4.09 10.90 -1.32
N TYR A 126 -5.39 10.61 -1.42
CA TYR A 126 -6.30 11.32 -2.33
C TYR A 126 -6.80 12.66 -1.79
N HIS A 127 -6.98 12.80 -0.48
CA HIS A 127 -7.44 14.05 0.12
C HIS A 127 -6.43 15.20 -0.11
N ASP A 128 -5.13 14.92 -0.02
CA ASP A 128 -4.09 15.92 -0.31
C ASP A 128 -4.18 16.42 -1.76
N VAL A 129 -4.48 15.54 -2.72
CA VAL A 129 -4.61 15.89 -4.14
C VAL A 129 -5.85 16.77 -4.40
N ALA A 130 -6.99 16.46 -3.77
CA ALA A 130 -8.24 17.21 -3.96
C ALA A 130 -8.23 18.61 -3.32
N SER A 131 -7.32 18.87 -2.38
CA SER A 131 -7.16 20.16 -1.70
C SER A 131 -6.41 21.21 -2.53
N GLY A 132 -5.76 20.79 -3.63
CA GLY A 132 -5.16 21.67 -4.63
C GLY A 132 -6.23 22.36 -5.46
N ARG A 133 -6.74 23.49 -4.97
CA ARG A 133 -7.67 24.37 -5.70
C ARG A 133 -7.09 24.70 -7.09
N ARG A 134 -7.91 24.53 -8.12
CA ARG A 134 -7.86 25.15 -9.46
C ARG A 134 -6.48 25.69 -9.86
N CYS A 135 -5.69 24.85 -10.49
CA CYS A 135 -4.66 25.31 -11.42
C CYS A 135 -4.89 24.63 -12.77
N ILE A 136 -6.00 25.01 -13.43
CA ILE A 136 -6.10 25.27 -14.87
C ILE A 136 -7.20 26.33 -15.03
#